data_AF-A0A432KBD0-F1
#
_entry.id   AF-A0A432KBD0-F1
#
_cell.length_a   1.000
_cell.length_b   1.000
_cell.length_c   1.000
_cell.angle_alpha   90.00
_cell.angle_beta   90.00
_cell.angle_gamma   90.00
#
_symmetry.space_group_name_H-M   'P 1'
#
loop_
_entity.id
_entity.type
_entity.pdbx_description
1 polymer ?
#
loop_
_entity_poly.entity_id
_entity_poly.type
_entity_poly.pdbx_seq_one_letter_code
_entity_poly.pdbx_strand_id
1 'polypeptide(L)' 'MNTVFAFLGGLGGWEILLIMLVILIFFGAKRIPDLARGLGKGIREFKDATTEIKDNIEDGGTKNTASKTDSTESSNTKDQ' A
#
# COMPACT_ATOMS: atom_id res chain seq x y z
N MET A 1 35.53 -17.71 -15.89
CA MET A 1 34.40 -18.35 -16.59
C MET A 1 33.39 -18.81 -15.53
N ASN A 2 32.73 -17.87 -14.86
CA ASN A 2 32.00 -18.15 -13.60
C ASN A 2 30.53 -17.70 -13.66
N THR A 3 30.07 -17.22 -14.82
CA THR A 3 28.67 -16.81 -15.05
C THR A 3 27.71 -17.99 -15.02
N VAL A 4 28.13 -19.19 -15.46
CA VAL A 4 27.27 -20.38 -15.49
C VAL A 4 26.96 -20.92 -14.08
N PHE A 5 27.91 -20.79 -13.14
CA PHE A 5 27.71 -21.23 -11.76
C PHE A 5 26.83 -20.28 -10.92
N ALA A 6 26.74 -18.98 -11.30
CA ALA A 6 25.82 -18.03 -10.67
C ALA A 6 24.34 -18.40 -10.91
N PHE A 7 24.02 -18.94 -12.10
CA PHE A 7 22.68 -19.43 -12.42
C PHE A 7 22.24 -20.69 -11.64
N LEU A 8 23.17 -21.47 -11.07
CA LEU A 8 22.89 -22.77 -10.46
C LEU A 8 23.05 -22.79 -8.92
N GLY A 9 23.70 -21.78 -8.33
CA GLY A 9 24.13 -21.78 -6.91
C GLY A 9 23.25 -20.98 -5.93
N GLY A 10 22.22 -20.30 -6.41
CA GLY A 10 21.35 -19.45 -5.61
C GLY A 10 21.02 -18.18 -6.36
N LEU A 11 19.74 -17.78 -6.34
CA LEU A 11 19.26 -16.56 -6.98
C LEU A 11 20.00 -15.35 -6.37
N GLY A 12 21.09 -14.94 -7.00
CA GLY A 12 21.79 -13.72 -6.68
C GLY A 12 20.93 -12.50 -7.04
N GLY A 13 21.28 -11.35 -6.46
CA GLY A 13 20.59 -10.09 -6.78
C GLY A 13 20.67 -9.73 -8.27
N TRP A 14 21.69 -10.24 -8.99
CA TRP A 14 21.87 -9.99 -10.41
C TRP A 14 20.86 -10.76 -11.28
N GLU A 15 20.56 -12.02 -10.94
CA GLU A 15 19.54 -12.83 -11.60
C GLU A 15 18.15 -12.23 -11.43
N ILE A 16 17.81 -11.79 -10.20
CA ILE A 16 16.55 -11.07 -9.95
C ILE A 16 16.45 -9.82 -10.83
N LEU A 17 17.55 -9.07 -10.98
CA LEU A 17 17.58 -7.86 -11.80
C LEU A 17 17.36 -8.18 -13.30
N LEU A 18 17.96 -9.27 -13.80
CA LEU A 18 17.77 -9.74 -15.17
C LEU A 18 16.32 -10.17 -15.43
N ILE A 19 15.71 -10.94 -14.53
CA ILE A 19 14.30 -11.34 -14.63
C ILE A 19 13.40 -10.10 -14.59
N MET A 20 13.67 -9.17 -13.68
CA MET A 20 12.94 -7.90 -13.57
C MET A 20 13.03 -7.10 -14.87
N LEU A 21 14.21 -7.03 -15.50
CA LEU A 21 14.43 -6.33 -16.76
C LEU A 21 13.61 -6.95 -17.90
N VAL A 22 13.58 -8.28 -18.00
CA VAL A 22 12.76 -8.99 -18.99
C VAL A 22 11.28 -8.65 -18.79
N ILE A 23 10.77 -8.79 -17.56
CA ILE A 23 9.37 -8.45 -17.22
C ILE A 23 9.09 -6.98 -17.56
N LEU A 24 10.03 -6.07 -17.32
CA LEU A 24 9.88 -4.64 -17.62
C LEU A 24 9.78 -4.35 -19.12
N ILE A 25 10.43 -5.15 -19.97
CA ILE A 25 10.33 -5.03 -21.43
C ILE A 25 8.98 -5.55 -21.93
N PHE A 26 8.52 -6.70 -21.42
CA PHE A 26 7.24 -7.30 -21.83
C PHE A 26 6.03 -6.51 -21.32
N PHE A 27 6.03 -6.13 -20.04
CA PHE A 27 4.92 -5.44 -19.41
C PHE A 27 5.07 -3.91 -19.44
N GLY A 28 6.28 -3.39 -19.63
CA GLY A 28 6.58 -1.96 -19.58
C GLY A 28 6.84 -1.45 -18.15
N ALA A 29 7.77 -0.49 -18.03
CA ALA A 29 8.17 0.10 -16.75
C ALA A 29 7.04 0.79 -15.97
N LYS A 30 5.95 1.15 -16.65
CA LYS A 30 4.80 1.85 -16.06
C LYS A 30 3.74 0.90 -15.47
N ARG A 31 3.67 -0.36 -15.92
CA ARG A 31 2.62 -1.31 -15.47
C ARG A 31 2.88 -1.87 -14.09
N ILE A 32 4.13 -2.23 -13.77
CA ILE A 32 4.52 -2.72 -12.44
C ILE A 32 4.15 -1.73 -11.31
N PRO A 33 4.54 -0.43 -11.38
CA PRO A 33 4.20 0.52 -10.32
C PRO A 33 2.70 0.85 -10.26
N ASP A 34 1.98 0.87 -11.39
CA ASP A 34 0.52 1.06 -11.38
C ASP A 34 -0.19 -0.12 -10.70
N LEU A 35 0.20 -1.36 -11.01
CA LEU A 35 -0.33 -2.55 -10.35
C LEU A 35 0.00 -2.56 -8.86
N ALA A 36 1.24 -2.22 -8.49
CA ALA A 36 1.65 -2.12 -7.09
C ALA A 36 0.88 -1.03 -6.33
N ARG A 37 0.61 0.12 -6.96
CA ARG A 37 -0.22 1.18 -6.37
C ARG A 37 -1.67 0.74 -6.19
N GLY A 38 -2.25 0.06 -7.18
CA GLY A 38 -3.61 -0.49 -7.09
C GLY A 38 -3.74 -1.54 -5.98
N LEU A 39 -2.85 -2.53 -5.98
CA LEU A 39 -2.77 -3.55 -4.92
C LEU A 39 -2.52 -2.93 -3.54
N GLY A 40 -1.62 -1.95 -3.45
CA GLY A 40 -1.30 -1.29 -2.18
C GLY A 40 -2.49 -0.55 -1.58
N LYS A 41 -3.31 0.12 -2.41
CA LYS A 41 -4.56 0.74 -1.95
C LYS A 41 -5.57 -0.30 -1.49
N GLY A 42 -5.78 -1.37 -2.28
CA GLY A 42 -6.72 -2.44 -1.92
C GLY A 42 -6.31 -3.18 -0.64
N ILE A 43 -5.03 -3.51 -0.47
CA ILE A 43 -4.50 -4.13 0.75
C ILE A 43 -4.67 -3.20 1.95
N ARG A 44 -4.47 -1.89 1.78
CA ARG A 44 -4.66 -0.91 2.86
C ARG A 44 -6.13 -0.82 3.28
N GLU A 45 -7.05 -0.64 2.34
CA GLU A 45 -8.50 -0.60 2.62
C GLU A 45 -8.99 -1.91 3.24
N PHE A 46 -8.51 -3.05 2.75
CA PHE A 46 -8.82 -4.36 3.33
C PHE A 46 -8.31 -4.49 4.77
N LYS A 47 -7.09 -4.02 5.04
CA LYS A 47 -6.52 -4.03 6.39
C LYS A 47 -7.29 -3.09 7.33
N ASP A 48 -7.63 -1.89 6.87
CA ASP A 48 -8.34 -0.89 7.67
C ASP A 48 -9.74 -1.41 8.06
N ALA A 49 -10.49 -1.98 7.11
CA ALA A 49 -11.77 -2.62 7.39
C ALA A 49 -11.65 -3.83 8.32
N THR A 50 -10.61 -4.66 8.13
CA THR A 50 -10.37 -5.81 9.02
C THR A 50 -10.03 -5.36 10.44
N THR A 51 -9.24 -4.29 10.60
CA THR A 51 -8.93 -3.68 11.90
C THR A 51 -10.18 -3.14 12.58
N GLU A 52 -11.03 -2.39 11.86
CA GLU A 52 -12.29 -1.89 12.40
C GLU A 52 -13.19 -3.03 12.87
N ILE A 53 -13.31 -4.11 12.08
CA ILE A 53 -14.09 -5.29 12.47
C ILE A 53 -13.49 -5.95 13.73
N LYS A 54 -12.16 -6.09 13.80
CA LYS A 54 -11.48 -6.67 14.97
C LYS A 54 -11.70 -5.83 16.22
N ASP A 55 -11.56 -4.51 16.11
CA ASP A 55 -11.75 -3.58 17.21
C ASP A 55 -13.22 -3.58 17.69
N ASN A 56 -14.19 -3.68 16.77
CA ASN A 56 -15.61 -3.81 17.14
C ASN A 56 -15.98 -5.17 17.77
N ILE A 57 -15.25 -6.24 17.44
CA ILE A 57 -15.47 -7.58 17.99
C ILE A 57 -14.76 -7.75 19.34
N GLU A 58 -13.60 -7.14 19.54
CA GLU A 58 -12.89 -7.12 20.83
C GLU A 58 -13.53 -6.12 21.81
N ASP A 59 -14.13 -5.03 21.33
CA ASP A 59 -14.66 -3.94 22.15
C ASP A 59 -16.21 -3.94 22.11
N GLY A 60 -16.83 -4.92 22.77
CA GLY A 60 -18.25 -4.94 23.09
C GLY A 60 -18.69 -3.84 24.10
N GLY A 61 -18.28 -2.59 23.88
CA GLY A 61 -18.51 -1.47 24.78
C GLY A 61 -18.21 -0.12 24.14
N THR A 62 -19.23 0.47 23.53
CA THR A 62 -19.46 1.92 23.38
C THR A 62 -18.23 2.77 23.07
N LYS A 63 -17.93 3.00 21.79
CA LYS A 63 -17.28 4.26 21.38
C LYS A 63 -17.98 4.85 20.17
N ASN A 64 -18.73 5.90 20.51
CA ASN A 64 -19.41 6.83 19.63
C ASN A 64 -18.59 7.17 18.39
N THR A 65 -19.23 7.01 17.25
CA THR A 65 -19.17 7.87 16.08
C THR A 65 -19.05 9.34 16.49
N ALA A 66 -17.85 9.89 16.58
CA ALA A 66 -17.65 11.34 16.70
C ALA A 66 -16.30 11.81 16.15
N SER A 67 -16.41 12.69 15.16
CA SER A 67 -15.40 13.62 14.63
C SER A 67 -14.45 13.09 13.54
N LYS A 68 -14.77 13.42 12.28
CA LYS A 68 -14.25 14.64 11.64
C LYS A 68 -14.86 14.79 10.24
N THR A 69 -15.91 15.60 10.16
CA THR A 69 -16.26 16.35 8.96
C THR A 69 -16.70 17.72 9.44
N ASP A 70 -16.24 18.74 8.71
CA ASP A 70 -16.46 20.17 8.88
C ASP A 70 -15.60 20.90 9.92
N SER A 71 -14.37 21.20 9.51
CA SER A 71 -13.65 22.40 9.93
C SER A 71 -13.19 23.16 8.68
N THR A 72 -14.12 23.80 7.97
CA THR A 72 -13.81 24.93 7.08
C THR A 72 -15.08 25.76 6.89
N GLU A 73 -15.36 26.72 7.79
CA GLU A 73 -15.89 28.04 7.37
C GLU A 73 -15.73 29.08 8.50
N SER A 74 -14.94 30.11 8.17
CA SER A 74 -14.98 31.48 8.66
C SER A 74 -14.84 31.81 10.16
N SER A 75 -13.58 32.10 10.52
CA SER A 75 -13.26 33.31 11.28
C SER A 75 -13.94 34.56 10.68
N ASN A 76 -14.63 35.37 11.49
CA ASN A 76 -14.41 36.82 11.67
C ASN A 76 -15.63 37.51 12.31
N THR A 77 -15.33 38.49 13.18
CA THR A 77 -16.19 39.60 13.68
C THR A 77 -17.14 39.19 14.82
N LYS A 78 -16.77 39.40 16.10
CA LYS A 78 -16.77 40.68 16.86
C LYS A 78 -18.17 41.29 16.93
N ASP A 79 -18.80 41.20 18.11
CA ASP A 79 -19.75 42.15 18.71
C ASP A 79 -19.97 41.62 20.15
N GLN A 80 -19.59 42.30 21.24
CA GLN A 80 -20.17 43.52 21.80
C GLN A 80 -21.69 43.45 21.92
#